data_AF-A0A923ULJ0-F1
#
_entry.id   AF-A0A923ULJ0-F1
#
_cell.length_a   1.000
_cell.length_b   1.000
_cell.length_c   1.000
_cell.angle_alpha   90.00
_cell.angle_beta   90.00
_cell.angle_gamma   90.00
#
_symmetry.space_group_name_H-M   'P 1'
#
loop_
_entity.id
_entity.type
_entity.pdbx_description
1 polymer ?
#
loop_
_entity_poly.entity_id
_entity_poly.type
_entity_poly.pdbx_seq_one_letter_code
_entity_poly.pdbx_strand_id
1 'polypeptide(L)' 'MADPKQQDTASTLKDIISHAKEYGFVFPSSEIYDGLQAVYDYGQNGVELK' A
#
# COMPACT_ATOMS: atom_id res chain seq x y z
N MET A 1 -29.37 -14.64 -11.99
CA MET A 1 -28.73 -14.33 -10.70
C MET A 1 -27.24 -14.22 -10.95
N ALA A 2 -26.63 -13.06 -10.69
CA ALA A 2 -25.18 -12.90 -10.82
C ALA A 2 -24.50 -13.57 -9.62
N ASP A 3 -23.50 -14.41 -9.89
CA ASP A 3 -22.70 -15.08 -8.88
C ASP A 3 -21.99 -14.06 -7.96
N PRO A 4 -21.94 -14.27 -6.64
CA PRO A 4 -21.18 -13.41 -5.74
C PRO A 4 -19.69 -13.55 -6.10
N LYS A 5 -19.07 -12.47 -6.59
CA LYS A 5 -17.62 -12.40 -6.83
C LYS A 5 -16.89 -12.80 -5.55
N GLN A 6 -16.26 -13.96 -5.56
CA GLN A 6 -15.29 -14.39 -4.56
C GLN A 6 -14.24 -13.27 -4.45
N GLN A 7 -14.20 -12.55 -3.33
CA GLN A 7 -13.20 -11.51 -3.11
C GLN A 7 -11.85 -12.20 -2.88
N ASP A 8 -11.00 -12.20 -3.90
CA ASP A 8 -9.61 -12.62 -3.76
C ASP A 8 -8.90 -11.64 -2.81
N THR A 9 -8.70 -12.05 -1.56
CA THR A 9 -8.01 -11.22 -0.54
C THR A 9 -6.64 -10.72 -1.00
N ALA A 10 -5.97 -11.47 -1.88
CA ALA A 10 -4.72 -11.08 -2.52
C ALA A 10 -4.85 -9.94 -3.53
N SER A 11 -6.01 -9.76 -4.19
CA SER A 11 -6.26 -8.58 -5.03
C SER A 11 -6.57 -7.37 -4.17
N THR A 12 -7.40 -7.53 -3.15
CA THR A 12 -7.79 -6.46 -2.23
C THR A 12 -6.59 -5.82 -1.52
N LEU A 13 -5.62 -6.62 -1.08
CA LEU A 13 -4.42 -6.09 -0.40
C LEU A 13 -3.54 -5.28 -1.34
N LYS A 14 -3.40 -5.70 -2.61
CA LYS A 14 -2.66 -4.96 -3.63
C LYS A 14 -3.29 -3.60 -3.92
N ASP A 15 -4.63 -3.55 -4.00
CA ASP A 15 -5.37 -2.32 -4.21
C ASP A 15 -5.15 -1.32 -3.05
N ILE A 16 -5.14 -1.81 -1.81
CA ILE A 16 -4.85 -1.00 -0.62
C ILE A 16 -3.42 -0.45 -0.66
N ILE A 17 -2.44 -1.28 -1.01
CA ILE A 17 -1.03 -0.84 -1.11
C ILE A 17 -0.88 0.24 -2.18
N SER A 18 -1.52 0.06 -3.34
CA SER A 18 -1.50 1.06 -4.42
C SER A 18 -2.12 2.37 -3.98
N HIS A 19 -3.28 2.34 -3.32
CA HIS A 19 -3.93 3.54 -2.79
C HIS A 19 -3.05 4.25 -1.74
N ALA A 20 -2.47 3.49 -0.81
CA ALA A 20 -1.63 4.05 0.25
C ALA A 20 -0.37 4.73 -0.31
N LYS A 21 0.22 4.21 -1.40
CA LYS A 21 1.34 4.86 -2.11
C LYS A 21 0.88 6.11 -2.87
N GLU A 22 -0.19 6.01 -3.65
CA GLU A 22 -0.67 7.10 -4.52
C GLU A 22 -1.07 8.35 -3.72
N TYR A 23 -1.72 8.16 -2.57
CA TYR A 23 -2.18 9.26 -1.72
C TYR A 23 -1.19 9.66 -0.63
N GLY A 24 0.05 9.15 -0.66
CA GLY A 24 1.12 9.62 0.22
C GLY A 24 0.96 9.21 1.69
N PHE A 25 0.50 7.99 1.94
CA PHE A 25 0.48 7.39 3.28
C PHE A 25 1.79 6.66 3.58
N VAL A 26 2.20 5.73 2.72
CA VAL A 26 3.37 4.87 2.99
C VAL A 26 4.13 4.52 1.71
N PHE A 27 5.45 4.53 1.80
CA PHE A 27 6.37 4.21 0.70
C PHE A 27 7.38 3.15 1.14
N PRO A 28 7.88 2.30 0.23
CA PRO A 28 9.00 1.42 0.54
C PRO A 28 10.23 2.26 0.84
N SER A 29 10.88 2.00 1.97
CA SER A 29 12.07 2.76 2.28
C SER A 29 13.20 2.38 1.34
N SER A 30 14.04 3.37 1.02
CA SER A 30 15.21 3.18 0.16
C SER A 30 14.84 2.70 -1.26
N GLU A 31 13.67 3.07 -1.79
CA GLU A 31 13.22 2.65 -3.14
C GLU A 31 14.24 2.98 -4.25
N ILE A 32 15.01 4.06 -4.10
CA ILE A 32 16.09 4.45 -5.03
C ILE A 32 17.42 3.71 -4.83
N TYR A 33 17.53 2.87 -3.79
CA TYR A 33 18.73 2.13 -3.39
C TYR A 33 18.45 0.62 -3.25
N ASP A 34 17.71 0.05 -4.20
CA ASP A 34 17.23 -1.35 -4.22
C ASP A 34 16.21 -1.76 -3.14
N GLY A 35 15.75 -0.80 -2.34
CA GLY A 35 14.73 -1.02 -1.32
C GLY A 35 15.28 -1.73 -0.08
N LEU A 36 14.78 -1.35 1.09
CA LEU A 36 15.06 -2.05 2.33
C LEU A 36 13.84 -2.89 2.72
N GLN A 37 13.99 -4.22 2.74
CA GLN A 37 12.89 -5.11 3.11
C GLN A 37 12.42 -4.83 4.54
N ALA A 38 11.09 -4.88 4.73
CA ALA A 38 10.41 -4.64 6.00
C ALA A 38 10.59 -3.22 6.60
N VAL A 39 11.09 -2.25 5.83
CA VAL A 39 11.19 -0.84 6.25
C VAL A 39 10.40 0.06 5.31
N TYR A 40 9.61 0.95 5.90
CA TYR A 40 8.68 1.82 5.18
C TYR A 40 8.75 3.25 5.71
N ASP A 41 8.66 4.21 4.79
CA ASP A 41 8.65 5.64 5.09
C ASP A 41 7.22 6.19 5.00
N TYR A 42 6.82 7.02 5.96
CA TYR A 42 5.51 7.67 5.96
C TYR A 42 5.54 8.94 5.09
N GLY A 43 4.53 9.09 4.23
CA GLY A 43 4.30 10.33 3.49
C GLY A 43 3.58 11.38 4.34
N GLN A 44 3.25 12.52 3.74
CA GLN A 44 2.54 13.63 4.39
C GLN A 44 1.28 13.17 5.15
N ASN A 45 0.41 12.40 4.51
CA ASN A 45 -0.82 11.89 5.10
C ASN A 45 -0.56 10.73 6.07
N GLY A 46 0.54 10.01 5.87
CA GLY A 46 0.97 8.94 6.76
C GLY A 46 1.49 9.44 8.10
N VAL A 47 2.19 10.58 8.11
CA VAL A 47 2.68 11.22 9.33
C VAL A 47 1.54 11.80 10.15
N GLU A 48 0.54 12.41 9.49
CA GLU A 48 -0.65 12.94 10.17
C GLU A 48 -1.52 11.84 10.81
N LEU A 49 -1.53 10.63 10.25
CA LEU A 49 -2.31 9.49 10.73
C LEU A 49 -1.65 8.72 11.89
N LYS A 50 -0.34 8.91 12.12
CA LYS A 50 0.48 8.08 13.03
C LYS A 50 0.19 8.29 14.51
#